data_AF-N8WU60-F1
#
_entry.id   AF-N8WU60-F1
#
_cell.length_a   1.000
_cell.length_b   1.000
_cell.length_c   1.000
_cell.angle_alpha   90.00
_cell.angle_beta   90.00
_cell.angle_gamma   90.00
#
_symmetry.space_group_name_H-M   'P 1'
#
loop_
_entity.id
_entity.type
_entity.pdbx_description
1 polymer ?
#
loop_
_entity_poly.entity_id
_entity_poly.type
_entity_poly.pdbx_seq_one_letter_code
_entity_poly.pdbx_strand_id
1 'polypeptide(L)'
;MKKISLFLSSLLCMSSLYAQSDIEREVITQFQQDFNAQNYAAIFEKFSPEAKKAIPLNMFEKVSKDLQQQLGKIQSIDYIESKGKETAVYKANFEKDRLKLSMSLNNDQQISGLLFTPYIESTAANNKTVNAIQGYPKAIAEKIYQATRTFPEQTQVAIAVLDQDKTHYYGVQKHKDKILAKAN
;
A
#
# COMPACT_ATOMS: atom_id res chain seq x y z
N MET A 1 28.60 14.04 37.32
CA MET A 1 27.19 13.66 37.12
C MET A 1 26.52 14.24 35.86
N LYS A 2 27.08 15.25 35.16
CA LYS A 2 26.49 15.79 33.90
C LYS A 2 26.79 14.99 32.63
N LYS A 3 27.80 14.09 32.64
CA LYS A 3 28.17 13.26 31.48
C LYS A 3 27.43 11.91 31.40
N ILE A 4 26.78 11.49 32.49
CA ILE A 4 25.99 10.24 32.55
C ILE A 4 24.56 10.47 32.01
N SER A 5 24.04 11.69 32.09
CA SER A 5 22.72 12.05 31.56
C SER A 5 22.62 11.95 30.03
N LEU A 6 23.74 12.04 29.30
CA LEU A 6 23.77 11.95 27.84
C LEU A 6 23.73 10.50 27.32
N PHE A 7 24.12 9.53 28.14
CA PHE A 7 24.08 8.11 27.76
C PHE A 7 22.66 7.52 27.88
N LEU A 8 21.84 8.03 28.82
CA LEU A 8 20.49 7.52 29.05
C LEU A 8 19.47 7.96 27.98
N SER A 9 19.78 9.00 27.20
CA SER A 9 18.91 9.49 26.12
C SER A 9 19.09 8.74 24.79
N SER A 10 20.18 7.98 24.62
CA SER A 10 20.46 7.25 23.38
C SER A 10 19.70 5.91 23.28
N LEU A 11 19.20 5.39 24.41
CA LEU A 11 18.61 4.05 24.49
C LEU A 11 17.12 3.98 24.12
N LEU A 12 16.47 5.12 23.85
CA LEU A 12 15.02 5.19 23.59
C LEU A 12 14.61 5.13 22.11
N CYS A 13 15.54 4.95 21.17
CA CYS A 13 15.23 4.95 19.73
C CYS A 13 15.01 3.56 19.09
N MET A 14 14.98 2.47 19.87
CA MET A 14 14.94 1.10 19.30
C MET A 14 13.54 0.45 19.24
N SER A 15 12.47 1.11 19.70
CA SER A 15 11.18 0.44 19.90
C SER A 15 10.12 0.72 18.82
N SER A 16 10.42 0.49 17.53
CA SER A 16 9.37 0.57 16.47
C SER A 16 9.64 -0.28 15.22
N LEU A 17 10.33 -1.41 15.31
CA LEU A 17 10.74 -2.18 14.11
C LEU A 17 10.03 -3.52 13.84
N TYR A 18 9.06 -3.93 14.67
CA TYR A 18 8.34 -5.20 14.42
C TYR A 18 6.82 -4.99 14.50
N ALA A 19 6.27 -4.39 13.46
CA ALA A 19 4.81 -4.32 13.27
C ALA A 19 4.22 -5.62 12.70
N GLN A 20 5.07 -6.50 12.15
CA GLN A 20 4.72 -7.85 11.70
C GLN A 20 5.16 -8.89 12.74
N SER A 21 4.30 -9.85 13.04
CA SER A 21 4.60 -10.99 13.90
C SER A 21 5.42 -12.07 13.18
N ASP A 22 6.15 -12.89 13.94
CA ASP A 22 6.93 -14.00 13.39
C ASP A 22 6.05 -15.03 12.65
N ILE A 23 4.84 -15.29 13.16
CA ILE A 23 3.86 -16.20 12.56
C ILE A 23 3.40 -15.67 11.19
N GLU A 24 3.04 -14.39 11.10
CA GLU A 24 2.66 -13.78 9.81
C GLU A 24 3.82 -13.85 8.80
N ARG A 25 5.07 -13.70 9.27
CA ARG A 25 6.25 -13.83 8.41
C ARG A 25 6.44 -15.25 7.90
N GLU A 26 6.21 -16.27 8.73
CA GLU A 26 6.29 -17.67 8.32
C GLU A 26 5.22 -18.00 7.27
N VAL A 27 3.96 -17.65 7.54
CA VAL A 27 2.84 -17.93 6.64
C VAL A 27 3.05 -17.24 5.29
N ILE A 28 3.46 -15.97 5.25
CA ILE A 28 3.66 -15.26 3.98
C ILE A 28 4.87 -15.80 3.19
N THR A 29 5.91 -16.26 3.89
CA THR A 29 7.09 -16.90 3.26
C THR A 29 6.69 -18.21 2.60
N GLN A 30 5.94 -19.06 3.32
CA GLN A 30 5.45 -20.32 2.79
C GLN A 30 4.48 -20.09 1.62
N PHE A 31 3.59 -19.10 1.74
CA PHE A 31 2.69 -18.69 0.67
C PHE A 31 3.46 -18.35 -0.62
N GLN A 32 4.53 -17.55 -0.53
CA GLN A 32 5.35 -17.20 -1.69
C GLN A 32 5.97 -18.44 -2.34
N GLN A 33 6.52 -19.36 -1.54
CA GLN A 33 7.16 -20.58 -2.02
C GLN A 33 6.15 -21.46 -2.76
N ASP A 34 5.00 -21.75 -2.14
CA ASP A 34 3.97 -22.60 -2.71
C ASP A 34 3.32 -21.95 -3.95
N PHE A 35 3.11 -20.63 -3.95
CA PHE A 35 2.56 -19.91 -5.10
C PHE A 35 3.49 -20.02 -6.31
N ASN A 36 4.79 -19.82 -6.09
CA ASN A 36 5.81 -19.93 -7.14
C ASN A 36 6.02 -21.36 -7.63
N ALA A 37 5.83 -22.36 -6.75
CA ALA A 37 5.85 -23.78 -7.08
C ALA A 37 4.54 -24.29 -7.71
N GLN A 38 3.53 -23.41 -7.89
CA GLN A 38 2.19 -23.78 -8.37
C GLN A 38 1.47 -24.79 -7.47
N ASN A 39 1.89 -24.89 -6.20
CA ASN A 39 1.32 -25.78 -5.20
C ASN A 39 0.11 -25.14 -4.50
N TYR A 40 -0.89 -24.74 -5.29
CA TYR A 40 -2.06 -24.02 -4.79
C TYR A 40 -2.90 -24.86 -3.81
N ALA A 41 -2.87 -26.19 -3.95
CA ALA A 41 -3.50 -27.10 -3.00
C ALA A 41 -2.90 -26.97 -1.59
N ALA A 42 -1.56 -26.85 -1.48
CA ALA A 42 -0.92 -26.65 -0.18
C ALA A 42 -1.29 -25.31 0.46
N ILE A 43 -1.42 -24.23 -0.33
CA ILE A 43 -1.91 -22.94 0.16
C ILE A 43 -3.36 -23.06 0.62
N PHE A 44 -4.21 -23.70 -0.19
CA PHE A 44 -5.62 -23.91 0.13
C PHE A 44 -5.78 -24.70 1.43
N GLU A 45 -4.90 -25.67 1.72
CA GLU A 45 -4.93 -26.39 3.00
C GLU A 45 -4.66 -25.52 4.23
N LYS A 46 -4.01 -24.37 4.06
CA LYS A 46 -3.81 -23.37 5.13
C LYS A 46 -5.02 -22.45 5.33
N PHE A 47 -6.04 -22.52 4.48
CA PHE A 47 -7.25 -21.70 4.63
C PHE A 47 -8.10 -22.19 5.79
N SER A 48 -8.77 -21.26 6.47
CA SER A 48 -9.76 -21.61 7.48
C SER A 48 -10.96 -22.33 6.83
N PRO A 49 -11.73 -23.12 7.59
CA PRO A 49 -12.92 -23.79 7.06
C PRO A 49 -13.92 -22.82 6.39
N GLU A 50 -14.06 -21.60 6.91
CA GLU A 50 -14.90 -20.54 6.35
C GLU A 50 -14.32 -20.01 5.04
N ALA A 51 -13.02 -19.77 4.99
CA ALA A 51 -12.34 -19.33 3.77
C ALA A 51 -12.41 -20.39 2.66
N LYS A 52 -12.24 -21.68 3.00
CA LYS A 52 -12.40 -22.81 2.05
C LYS A 52 -13.83 -22.87 1.46
N LYS A 53 -14.85 -22.50 2.23
CA LYS A 53 -16.25 -22.41 1.75
C LYS A 53 -16.47 -21.21 0.84
N ALA A 54 -15.89 -20.05 1.18
CA ALA A 54 -16.05 -18.82 0.43
C ALA A 54 -15.25 -18.79 -0.88
N ILE A 55 -14.07 -19.42 -0.90
CA ILE A 55 -13.16 -19.48 -2.05
C ILE A 55 -12.83 -20.96 -2.33
N PRO A 56 -13.65 -21.68 -3.11
CA PRO A 56 -13.39 -23.08 -3.40
C PRO A 56 -12.04 -23.28 -4.14
N LEU A 57 -11.40 -24.44 -3.94
CA LEU A 57 -10.07 -24.75 -4.48
C LEU A 57 -9.95 -24.46 -5.99
N ASN A 58 -10.95 -24.87 -6.78
CA ASN A 58 -10.92 -24.65 -8.24
C ASN A 58 -10.88 -23.15 -8.62
N MET A 59 -11.57 -22.30 -7.87
CA MET A 59 -11.57 -20.85 -8.07
C MET A 59 -10.22 -20.25 -7.67
N PHE A 60 -9.70 -20.67 -6.51
CA PHE A 60 -8.39 -20.22 -6.02
C PHE A 60 -7.26 -20.61 -6.99
N GLU A 61 -7.26 -21.85 -7.48
CA GLU A 61 -6.30 -22.33 -8.47
C GLU A 61 -6.38 -21.53 -9.77
N LYS A 62 -7.61 -21.30 -10.28
CA LYS A 62 -7.79 -20.54 -11.51
C LYS A 62 -7.22 -19.13 -11.38
N VAL A 63 -7.63 -18.39 -10.34
CA VAL A 63 -7.17 -17.01 -10.11
C VAL A 63 -5.65 -16.96 -9.92
N SER A 64 -5.08 -17.90 -9.16
CA SER A 64 -3.64 -17.92 -8.90
C SER A 64 -2.82 -18.26 -10.16
N LYS A 65 -3.32 -19.19 -11.00
CA LYS A 65 -2.72 -19.48 -12.31
C LYS A 65 -2.81 -18.28 -13.25
N ASP A 66 -3.97 -17.64 -13.33
CA ASP A 66 -4.18 -16.45 -14.16
C ASP A 66 -3.22 -15.31 -13.75
N LEU A 67 -3.06 -15.08 -12.45
CA LEU A 67 -2.10 -14.11 -11.90
C LEU A 67 -0.66 -14.45 -12.29
N GLN A 68 -0.24 -15.71 -12.11
CA GLN A 68 1.13 -16.11 -12.42
C GLN A 68 1.44 -16.07 -13.93
N GLN A 69 0.47 -16.42 -14.79
CA GLN A 69 0.61 -16.28 -16.24
C GLN A 69 0.78 -14.82 -16.66
N GLN A 70 -0.04 -13.94 -16.10
CA GLN A 70 -0.04 -12.52 -16.42
C GLN A 70 1.19 -11.80 -15.87
N LEU A 71 1.55 -12.05 -14.61
CA LEU A 71 2.51 -11.25 -13.85
C LEU A 71 3.86 -11.95 -13.63
N GLY A 72 3.94 -13.26 -13.86
CA GLY A 72 5.13 -14.08 -13.60
C GLY A 72 5.21 -14.58 -12.15
N LYS A 73 6.39 -15.01 -11.72
CA LYS A 73 6.64 -15.43 -10.33
C LYS A 73 6.68 -14.23 -9.38
N ILE A 74 6.41 -14.48 -8.10
CA ILE A 74 6.62 -13.52 -7.02
C ILE A 74 8.12 -13.49 -6.69
N GLN A 75 8.76 -12.33 -6.86
CA GLN A 75 10.16 -12.09 -6.54
C GLN A 75 10.34 -11.77 -5.04
N SER A 76 9.47 -10.93 -4.49
CA SER A 76 9.44 -10.62 -3.05
C SER A 76 8.04 -10.26 -2.57
N ILE A 77 7.82 -10.40 -1.27
CA ILE A 77 6.64 -9.88 -0.57
C ILE A 77 7.12 -8.99 0.57
N ASP A 78 6.93 -7.67 0.41
CA ASP A 78 7.42 -6.68 1.36
C ASP A 78 6.26 -6.24 2.27
N TYR A 79 6.46 -6.29 3.60
CA TYR A 79 5.45 -5.82 4.55
C TYR A 79 5.23 -4.30 4.44
N ILE A 80 3.97 -3.87 4.51
CA ILE A 80 3.58 -2.45 4.48
C ILE A 80 3.04 -2.02 5.85
N GLU A 81 1.96 -2.65 6.31
CA GLU A 81 1.24 -2.25 7.52
C GLU A 81 0.35 -3.39 8.03
N SER A 82 -0.07 -3.29 9.30
CA SER A 82 -1.11 -4.14 9.87
C SER A 82 -2.41 -3.34 10.00
N LYS A 83 -3.50 -3.91 9.49
CA LYS A 83 -4.86 -3.37 9.61
C LYS A 83 -5.62 -4.12 10.69
N GLY A 84 -5.63 -3.54 11.89
CA GLY A 84 -6.19 -4.21 13.06
C GLY A 84 -5.28 -5.32 13.56
N LYS A 85 -5.85 -6.31 14.26
CA LYS A 85 -5.09 -7.39 14.90
C LYS A 85 -4.79 -8.59 14.00
N GLU A 86 -5.57 -8.77 12.93
CA GLU A 86 -5.62 -10.03 12.20
C GLU A 86 -5.15 -9.91 10.76
N THR A 87 -5.02 -8.69 10.21
CA THR A 87 -4.74 -8.49 8.79
C THR A 87 -3.42 -7.76 8.58
N ALA A 88 -2.50 -8.40 7.88
CA ALA A 88 -1.29 -7.78 7.38
C ALA A 88 -1.43 -7.41 5.89
N VAL A 89 -0.83 -6.30 5.50
CA VAL A 89 -0.83 -5.77 4.14
C VAL A 89 0.58 -5.74 3.62
N TYR A 90 0.75 -6.25 2.40
CA TYR A 90 2.04 -6.44 1.74
C TYR A 90 2.04 -5.86 0.33
N LYS A 91 3.24 -5.57 -0.15
CA LYS A 91 3.55 -5.34 -1.56
C LYS A 91 4.13 -6.64 -2.12
N ALA A 92 3.37 -7.34 -2.95
CA ALA A 92 3.86 -8.50 -3.69
C ALA A 92 4.47 -8.02 -5.02
N ASN A 93 5.79 -8.13 -5.16
CA ASN A 93 6.51 -7.80 -6.38
C ASN A 93 6.59 -9.05 -7.26
N PHE A 94 5.87 -9.06 -8.37
CA PHE A 94 5.98 -10.10 -9.40
C PHE A 94 7.02 -9.68 -10.45
N GLU A 95 7.39 -10.60 -11.35
CA GLU A 95 8.34 -10.34 -12.43
C GLU A 95 7.92 -9.18 -13.36
N LYS A 96 6.62 -8.99 -13.59
CA LYS A 96 6.10 -8.00 -14.55
C LYS A 96 5.38 -6.80 -13.91
N ASP A 97 4.83 -6.94 -12.71
CA ASP A 97 4.14 -5.86 -12.00
C ASP A 97 4.10 -6.13 -10.48
N ARG A 98 3.49 -5.24 -9.70
CA ARG A 98 3.29 -5.39 -8.26
C ARG A 98 1.83 -5.24 -7.86
N LEU A 99 1.42 -6.07 -6.90
CA LEU A 99 0.07 -6.03 -6.32
C LEU A 99 0.15 -5.77 -4.82
N LYS A 100 -0.90 -5.16 -4.29
CA LYS A 100 -1.13 -5.12 -2.86
C LYS A 100 -1.80 -6.42 -2.46
N LEU A 101 -1.20 -7.12 -1.50
CA LEU A 101 -1.71 -8.35 -0.93
C LEU A 101 -2.17 -8.08 0.50
N SER A 102 -3.44 -8.30 0.81
CA SER A 102 -3.95 -8.33 2.18
C SER A 102 -4.21 -9.77 2.58
N MET A 103 -3.64 -10.18 3.72
CA MET A 103 -3.78 -11.52 4.27
C MET A 103 -4.25 -11.41 5.72
N SER A 104 -5.34 -12.11 6.02
CA SER A 104 -5.91 -12.18 7.36
C SER A 104 -5.70 -13.58 7.93
N LEU A 105 -5.27 -13.66 9.20
CA LEU A 105 -5.13 -14.90 9.94
C LEU A 105 -6.17 -14.98 11.06
N ASN A 106 -6.81 -16.13 11.24
CA ASN A 106 -7.64 -16.38 12.42
C ASN A 106 -6.77 -16.76 13.65
N ASN A 107 -7.42 -16.99 14.80
CA ASN A 107 -6.74 -17.38 16.04
C ASN A 107 -5.96 -18.70 15.94
N ASP A 108 -6.33 -19.56 15.00
CA ASP A 108 -5.65 -20.84 14.72
C ASP A 108 -4.54 -20.67 13.66
N GLN A 109 -4.17 -19.44 13.32
CA GLN A 109 -3.13 -19.08 12.36
C GLN A 109 -3.44 -19.57 10.93
N GLN A 110 -4.70 -19.84 10.63
CA GLN A 110 -5.17 -20.20 9.30
C GLN A 110 -5.52 -18.93 8.51
N ILE A 111 -5.34 -18.98 7.19
CA ILE A 111 -5.70 -17.89 6.29
C ILE A 111 -7.23 -17.77 6.26
N SER A 112 -7.75 -16.75 6.92
CA SER A 112 -9.19 -16.43 6.96
C SER A 112 -9.60 -15.46 5.86
N GLY A 113 -8.64 -14.74 5.27
CA GLY A 113 -8.86 -13.80 4.18
C GLY A 113 -7.62 -13.62 3.31
N LEU A 114 -7.82 -13.50 2.01
CA LEU A 114 -6.77 -13.25 1.03
C LEU A 114 -7.31 -12.35 -0.08
N LEU A 115 -6.65 -11.22 -0.33
CA LEU A 115 -7.08 -10.27 -1.37
C LEU A 115 -5.89 -9.65 -2.10
N PHE A 116 -5.87 -9.79 -3.41
CA PHE A 116 -5.00 -9.04 -4.31
C PHE A 116 -5.74 -7.82 -4.88
N THR A 117 -5.09 -6.65 -4.85
CA THR A 117 -5.58 -5.41 -5.49
C THR A 117 -4.43 -4.68 -6.17
N PRO A 118 -4.70 -3.79 -7.15
CA PRO A 118 -3.66 -2.97 -7.74
C PRO A 118 -2.84 -2.25 -6.66
N TYR A 119 -1.51 -2.31 -6.76
CA TYR A 119 -0.64 -1.54 -5.89
C TYR A 119 -0.45 -0.14 -6.46
N ILE A 120 -1.17 0.82 -5.89
CA ILE A 120 -0.93 2.23 -6.16
C ILE A 120 0.17 2.68 -5.21
N GLU A 121 1.31 3.11 -5.76
CA GLU A 121 2.36 3.72 -4.94
C GLU A 121 1.76 4.91 -4.18
N SER A 122 1.81 4.84 -2.86
CA SER A 122 1.62 6.01 -2.03
C SER A 122 2.82 6.92 -2.27
N THR A 123 2.69 7.81 -3.24
CA THR A 123 3.60 8.93 -3.49
C THR A 123 3.78 9.83 -2.26
N ALA A 124 3.05 9.60 -1.17
CA ALA A 124 3.22 10.31 0.10
C ALA A 124 4.59 10.10 0.76
N ALA A 125 5.35 9.04 0.41
CA ALA A 125 6.69 8.78 0.93
C ALA A 125 7.83 9.28 0.02
N ASN A 126 7.54 9.62 -1.24
CA ASN A 126 8.50 10.20 -2.20
C ASN A 126 8.09 11.63 -2.54
N ASN A 127 7.96 12.51 -1.54
CA ASN A 127 7.53 13.89 -1.73
C ASN A 127 8.64 14.79 -2.31
N LYS A 128 9.21 14.42 -3.47
CA LYS A 128 9.96 15.37 -4.31
C LYS A 128 9.03 16.37 -4.99
N THR A 129 7.72 16.11 -4.96
CA THR A 129 6.74 16.99 -5.58
C THR A 129 6.78 18.37 -4.94
N VAL A 130 6.96 19.42 -5.74
CA VAL A 130 7.05 20.80 -5.29
C VAL A 130 5.75 21.55 -5.59
N ASN A 131 5.32 22.39 -4.66
CA ASN A 131 4.25 23.36 -4.90
C ASN A 131 4.78 24.45 -5.84
N ALA A 132 4.35 24.43 -7.11
CA ALA A 132 4.71 25.40 -8.14
C ALA A 132 3.47 26.13 -8.68
N ILE A 133 2.39 26.19 -7.88
CA ILE A 133 1.15 26.86 -8.23
C ILE A 133 1.38 28.37 -8.19
N GLN A 134 1.19 29.03 -9.33
CA GLN A 134 1.32 30.49 -9.47
C GLN A 134 -0.05 31.10 -9.81
N GLY A 135 -0.27 32.34 -9.38
CA GLY A 135 -1.50 33.09 -9.69
C GLY A 135 -2.71 32.78 -8.80
N TYR A 136 -2.63 31.83 -7.87
CA TYR A 136 -3.71 31.50 -6.93
C TYR A 136 -3.46 32.12 -5.54
N PRO A 137 -4.51 32.42 -4.75
CA PRO A 137 -4.34 32.84 -3.37
C PRO A 137 -3.53 31.82 -2.57
N LYS A 138 -2.52 32.25 -1.82
CA LYS A 138 -1.55 31.37 -1.15
C LYS A 138 -2.20 30.27 -0.30
N ALA A 139 -3.22 30.63 0.49
CA ALA A 139 -3.94 29.67 1.33
C ALA A 139 -4.68 28.59 0.52
N ILE A 140 -5.19 28.96 -0.65
CA ILE A 140 -5.86 28.04 -1.57
C ILE A 140 -4.83 27.16 -2.29
N ALA A 141 -3.74 27.74 -2.79
CA ALA A 141 -2.65 27.01 -3.42
C ALA A 141 -2.08 25.93 -2.50
N GLU A 142 -1.88 26.23 -1.21
CA GLU A 142 -1.39 25.24 -0.25
C GLU A 142 -2.37 24.10 -0.02
N LYS A 143 -3.67 24.40 0.15
CA LYS A 143 -4.71 23.37 0.31
C LYS A 143 -4.82 22.47 -0.92
N ILE A 144 -4.81 23.07 -2.12
CA ILE A 144 -4.81 22.33 -3.38
C ILE A 144 -3.57 21.45 -3.47
N TYR A 145 -2.38 22.00 -3.24
CA TYR A 145 -1.13 21.25 -3.27
C TYR A 145 -1.17 20.05 -2.33
N GLN A 146 -1.62 20.21 -1.08
CA GLN A 146 -1.71 19.09 -0.15
C GLN A 146 -2.67 17.98 -0.63
N ALA A 147 -3.79 18.36 -1.25
CA ALA A 147 -4.76 17.42 -1.80
C ALA A 147 -4.24 16.71 -3.07
N THR A 148 -3.37 17.34 -3.87
CA THR A 148 -2.98 16.83 -5.19
C THR A 148 -1.54 16.37 -5.30
N ARG A 149 -0.66 16.64 -4.33
CA ARG A 149 0.79 16.30 -4.40
C ARG A 149 1.04 14.82 -4.66
N THR A 150 0.11 13.97 -4.23
CA THR A 150 0.21 12.51 -4.36
C THR A 150 -0.35 11.97 -5.67
N PHE A 151 -0.91 12.79 -6.55
CA PHE A 151 -1.45 12.31 -7.80
C PHE A 151 -0.37 11.67 -8.70
N PRO A 152 -0.74 10.73 -9.58
CA PRO A 152 0.14 10.23 -10.63
C PRO A 152 0.67 11.36 -11.52
N GLU A 153 1.84 11.18 -12.12
CA GLU A 153 2.37 12.11 -13.14
C GLU A 153 1.38 12.31 -14.29
N GLN A 154 1.38 13.51 -14.89
CA GLN A 154 0.46 13.96 -15.94
C GLN A 154 -1.02 14.06 -15.53
N THR A 155 -1.38 13.78 -14.28
CA THR A 155 -2.74 14.02 -13.78
C THR A 155 -3.13 15.49 -13.91
N GLN A 156 -4.34 15.73 -14.39
CA GLN A 156 -4.96 17.06 -14.46
C GLN A 156 -6.31 17.02 -13.78
N VAL A 157 -6.61 18.03 -12.96
CA VAL A 157 -7.88 18.13 -12.27
C VAL A 157 -8.37 19.57 -12.25
N ALA A 158 -9.70 19.72 -12.27
CA ALA A 158 -10.37 20.96 -11.90
C ALA A 158 -10.93 20.81 -10.48
N ILE A 159 -10.69 21.79 -9.62
CA ILE A 159 -11.06 21.80 -8.20
C ILE A 159 -11.97 22.98 -7.95
N ALA A 160 -13.15 22.72 -7.38
CA ALA A 160 -14.05 23.75 -6.90
C ALA A 160 -13.77 24.02 -5.41
N VAL A 161 -13.53 25.28 -5.06
CA VAL A 161 -13.43 25.75 -3.67
C VAL A 161 -14.67 26.56 -3.37
N LEU A 162 -15.44 26.09 -2.39
CA LEU A 162 -16.66 26.73 -1.91
C LEU A 162 -16.29 27.72 -0.80
N ASP A 163 -16.66 28.98 -0.98
CA ASP A 163 -16.52 30.06 0.00
C ASP A 163 -17.88 30.74 0.18
N GLN A 164 -18.59 30.42 1.26
CA GLN A 164 -19.94 30.88 1.67
C GLN A 164 -20.95 31.12 0.52
N ASP A 165 -20.78 32.19 -0.26
CA ASP A 165 -21.67 32.61 -1.34
C ASP A 165 -21.09 32.45 -2.78
N LYS A 166 -19.84 31.99 -2.92
CA LYS A 166 -19.13 31.89 -4.20
C LYS A 166 -18.39 30.57 -4.35
N THR A 167 -18.40 30.04 -5.57
CA THR A 167 -17.55 28.91 -5.96
C THR A 167 -16.43 29.39 -6.84
N HIS A 168 -15.20 29.08 -6.44
CA HIS A 168 -14.00 29.36 -7.22
C HIS A 168 -13.48 28.08 -7.86
N TYR A 169 -13.17 28.11 -9.15
CA TYR A 169 -12.65 26.96 -9.87
C TYR A 169 -11.16 27.13 -10.16
N TYR A 170 -10.37 26.10 -9.86
CA TYR A 170 -8.93 26.08 -10.02
C TYR A 170 -8.51 24.84 -10.80
N GLY A 171 -7.74 25.01 -11.86
CA GLY A 171 -7.14 23.90 -12.60
C GLY A 171 -5.72 23.64 -12.11
N VAL A 172 -5.35 22.38 -11.90
CA VAL A 172 -3.94 22.03 -11.65
C VAL A 172 -3.52 20.81 -12.45
N GLN A 173 -2.22 20.75 -12.75
CA GLN A 173 -1.58 19.62 -13.39
C GLN A 173 -0.36 19.19 -12.60
N LYS A 174 -0.17 17.88 -12.45
CA LYS A 174 1.11 17.32 -12.04
C LYS A 174 1.99 17.08 -13.26
N HIS A 175 3.18 17.69 -13.28
CA HIS A 175 4.16 17.49 -14.34
C HIS A 175 5.57 17.64 -13.80
N LYS A 176 6.42 16.62 -13.99
CA LYS A 176 7.82 16.59 -13.55
C LYS A 176 7.96 16.93 -12.06
N ASP A 177 7.21 16.23 -11.21
CA ASP A 177 7.20 16.45 -9.76
C ASP A 177 6.85 17.88 -9.36
N LYS A 178 6.00 18.57 -10.14
CA LYS A 178 5.49 19.89 -9.78
C LYS A 178 3.98 19.91 -9.91
N ILE A 179 3.31 20.50 -8.92
CA ILE A 179 1.91 20.92 -9.08
C ILE A 179 1.92 22.33 -9.65
N LEU A 180 1.40 22.47 -10.86
CA LEU A 180 1.34 23.72 -11.61
C LEU A 180 -0.11 24.18 -11.71
N ALA A 181 -0.33 25.49 -11.63
CA ALA A 181 -1.61 26.06 -12.02
C ALA A 181 -1.84 25.80 -13.52
N LYS A 182 -3.06 25.41 -13.86
CA LYS A 182 -3.51 25.24 -15.24
C LYS A 182 -4.71 26.14 -15.46
N ALA A 183 -4.61 27.04 -16.44
CA ALA A 183 -5.76 27.80 -16.88
C ALA A 183 -6.80 26.82 -17.47
N ASN A 184 -8.06 27.05 -17.11
CA ASN A 184 -9.18 26.34 -17.73
C ASN A 184 -9.37 26.80 -19.17
#